data_AF-A0AAD9KDI5-F1
#
_entry.id   AF-A0AAD9KDI5-F1
#
_cell.length_a   1.000
_cell.length_b   1.000
_cell.length_c   1.000
_cell.angle_alpha   90.00
_cell.angle_beta   90.00
_cell.angle_gamma   90.00
#
_symmetry.space_group_name_H-M   'P 1'
#
loop_
_entity.id
_entity.type
_entity.pdbx_description
1 polymer ?
#
loop_
_entity_poly.entity_id
_entity_poly.type
_entity_poly.pdbx_seq_one_letter_code
_entity_poly.pdbx_strand_id
1 'polypeptide(L)'
;MKPKCPINIVLLVFNLCLFVAQYLVFMSWSGLKKHGLNPSQNLDDDVFVYNAGLNKLEGSDKSMEEKQKKTPNCEISQSDGCNITWNWNWDGREDTKVKVNRFLYLVRHGQYYGNGPYEKHLSPLGHIQATKVAKKLKSWNITFTRFISSTSIRAAETADIIHQFIDYLNVEYSDQLKEGWPAYPEPASPGLWNKNDQIFANDVPRLKDAFDKYIHRADSGRETDSNEIIVVHGNVISYAVLRSLQVPISRWLRIAVLQGSITLIQIYSDGKVDIRFVGDVGHLAKQEWSG
;
A
#
# COMPACT_ATOMS: atom_id res chain seq x y z
N MET A 1 -74.72 3.96 29.87
CA MET A 1 -73.69 3.99 30.93
C MET A 1 -72.34 3.69 30.29
N LYS A 2 -71.35 4.60 30.39
CA LYS A 2 -69.99 4.41 29.86
C LYS A 2 -69.19 3.44 30.76
N PRO A 3 -68.30 2.60 30.18
CA PRO A 3 -67.06 2.21 30.83
C PRO A 3 -65.84 2.81 30.11
N LYS A 4 -64.76 2.89 30.89
CA LYS A 4 -63.59 3.75 30.75
C LYS A 4 -62.54 3.20 29.76
N CYS A 5 -61.85 4.14 29.10
CA CYS A 5 -60.63 3.94 28.32
C CYS A 5 -59.47 3.48 29.23
N PRO A 6 -58.62 2.51 28.85
CA PRO A 6 -57.41 2.21 29.59
C PRO A 6 -56.24 3.10 29.14
N ILE A 7 -55.42 3.40 30.13
CA ILE A 7 -54.34 4.37 30.17
C ILE A 7 -53.02 3.75 29.68
N ASN A 8 -52.32 4.50 28.81
CA ASN A 8 -50.89 4.55 28.52
C ASN A 8 -49.98 3.36 28.92
N ILE A 9 -49.78 2.43 27.97
CA ILE A 9 -48.64 1.48 27.95
C ILE A 9 -47.34 2.17 27.51
N VAL A 10 -47.41 3.36 26.89
CA VAL A 10 -46.23 4.07 26.36
C VAL A 10 -45.34 4.68 27.47
N LEU A 11 -45.90 4.99 28.65
CA LEU A 11 -45.11 5.55 29.77
C LEU A 11 -44.29 4.50 30.55
N LEU A 12 -44.67 3.22 30.50
CA LEU A 12 -43.96 2.16 31.23
C LEU A 12 -42.69 1.70 30.50
N VAL A 13 -42.70 1.73 29.16
CA VAL A 13 -41.53 1.34 28.34
C VAL A 13 -40.44 2.41 28.36
N PHE A 14 -40.82 3.70 28.42
CA PHE A 14 -39.85 4.80 28.50
C PHE A 14 -39.10 4.87 29.84
N ASN A 15 -39.74 4.53 30.96
CA ASN A 15 -39.08 4.54 32.27
C ASN A 15 -38.10 3.36 32.46
N LEU A 16 -38.34 2.22 31.79
CA LEU A 16 -37.43 1.07 31.88
C LEU A 16 -36.11 1.32 31.11
N CYS A 17 -36.14 2.05 30.00
CA CYS A 17 -34.93 2.41 29.25
C CYS A 17 -34.03 3.43 29.98
N LEU A 18 -34.62 4.37 30.73
CA LEU A 18 -33.84 5.35 31.50
C LEU A 18 -33.14 4.72 32.72
N PHE A 19 -33.73 3.70 33.35
CA PHE A 19 -33.12 3.02 34.49
C PHE A 19 -31.95 2.11 34.10
N VAL A 20 -32.01 1.47 32.92
CA VAL A 20 -30.89 0.64 32.40
C VAL A 20 -29.72 1.52 31.93
N ALA A 21 -30.00 2.70 31.38
CA ALA A 21 -28.96 3.65 30.96
C ALA A 21 -28.18 4.24 32.15
N GLN A 22 -28.85 4.53 33.28
CA GLN A 22 -28.15 5.02 34.49
C GLN A 22 -27.30 3.94 35.19
N TYR A 23 -27.72 2.67 35.15
CA TYR A 23 -26.94 1.58 35.76
C TYR A 23 -25.66 1.24 34.98
N LEU A 24 -25.69 1.34 33.65
CA LEU A 24 -24.50 1.09 32.80
C LEU A 24 -23.45 2.21 32.91
N VAL A 25 -23.88 3.46 33.11
CA VAL A 25 -22.96 4.59 33.37
C VAL A 25 -22.31 4.46 34.76
N PHE A 26 -23.04 3.99 35.77
CA PHE A 26 -22.48 3.79 37.11
C PHE A 26 -21.45 2.65 37.18
N MET A 27 -21.66 1.54 36.46
CA MET A 27 -20.68 0.44 36.43
C MET A 27 -19.41 0.78 35.64
N SER A 28 -19.48 1.68 34.65
CA SER A 28 -18.31 2.19 33.94
C SER A 28 -17.44 3.10 34.83
N TRP A 29 -18.01 3.78 35.82
CA TRP A 29 -17.28 4.72 36.69
C TRP A 29 -16.71 4.08 37.97
N SER A 30 -17.29 2.99 38.47
CA SER A 30 -16.75 2.24 39.61
C SER A 30 -15.58 1.30 39.27
N GLY A 31 -15.35 1.00 37.99
CA GLY A 31 -14.25 0.14 37.52
C GLY A 31 -12.90 0.84 37.29
N LEU A 32 -12.87 2.18 37.35
CA LEU A 32 -11.71 3.01 36.96
C LEU A 32 -10.94 3.64 38.14
N LYS A 33 -11.10 3.10 39.36
CA LYS A 33 -10.38 3.56 40.57
C LYS A 33 -9.50 2.47 41.22
N LYS A 34 -9.03 1.50 40.45
CA LYS A 34 -7.91 0.62 40.85
C LYS A 34 -6.89 0.57 39.71
N HIS A 35 -6.09 1.61 39.61
CA HIS A 35 -4.69 1.65 39.17
C HIS A 35 -4.35 3.13 39.04
N GLY A 36 -3.55 3.64 39.98
CA GLY A 36 -3.18 5.05 40.03
C GLY A 36 -2.38 5.45 38.80
N LEU A 37 -2.99 6.27 37.95
CA LEU A 37 -2.32 6.99 36.88
C LEU A 37 -2.87 8.43 36.87
N ASN A 38 -1.97 9.39 37.14
CA ASN A 38 -2.21 10.83 37.03
C ASN A 38 -2.36 11.23 35.55
N PRO A 39 -3.34 12.06 35.15
CA PRO A 39 -3.41 12.60 33.81
C PRO A 39 -2.78 14.01 33.78
N SER A 40 -1.45 14.09 33.71
CA SER A 40 -0.76 15.33 33.33
C SER A 40 0.73 15.10 33.10
N GLN A 41 1.12 14.41 32.03
CA GLN A 41 2.45 14.57 31.43
C GLN A 41 2.33 14.50 29.90
N ASN A 42 2.79 15.56 29.24
CA ASN A 42 2.93 15.70 27.80
C ASN A 42 3.64 14.46 27.23
N LEU A 43 3.07 13.87 26.19
CA LEU A 43 3.80 12.96 25.32
C LEU A 43 4.06 13.72 24.02
N ASP A 44 5.25 14.29 23.97
CA ASP A 44 5.87 14.88 22.79
C ASP A 44 6.05 13.82 21.70
N ASP A 45 6.14 14.31 20.47
CA ASP A 45 6.25 13.60 19.20
C ASP A 45 7.44 12.62 19.15
N ASP A 46 7.17 11.31 19.12
CA ASP A 46 8.16 10.30 18.71
C ASP A 46 8.22 10.25 17.17
N VAL A 47 8.96 11.20 16.61
CA VAL A 47 9.50 11.16 15.25
C VAL A 47 10.56 10.05 15.18
N PHE A 48 10.37 9.07 14.30
CA PHE A 48 11.42 8.10 13.96
C PHE A 48 12.59 8.82 13.27
N VAL A 49 13.61 9.17 14.04
CA VAL A 49 14.91 9.65 13.57
C VAL A 49 15.84 8.45 13.38
N TYR A 50 16.31 8.25 12.14
CA TYR A 50 17.49 7.43 11.87
C TYR A 50 18.73 8.13 12.45
N ASN A 51 19.27 7.63 13.57
CA ASN A 51 20.52 8.11 14.14
C ASN A 51 21.73 7.47 13.43
N ALA A 52 22.40 8.25 12.59
CA ALA A 52 23.80 8.03 12.24
C ALA A 52 24.66 9.04 13.01
N GLY A 53 25.57 8.56 13.85
CA GLY A 53 26.36 9.36 14.77
C GLY A 53 27.21 10.43 14.08
N LEU A 54 27.10 11.67 14.56
CA LEU A 54 27.96 12.80 14.19
C LEU A 54 28.86 13.12 15.38
N ASN A 55 30.16 12.88 15.22
CA ASN A 55 31.18 13.46 16.10
C ASN A 55 31.43 14.91 15.67
N LYS A 56 31.31 15.84 16.64
CA LYS A 56 31.68 17.25 16.54
C LYS A 56 33.17 17.43 16.21
N LEU A 57 33.47 18.31 15.25
CA LEU A 57 34.71 19.07 15.23
C LEU A 57 34.34 20.55 14.98
N GLU A 58 34.62 21.39 15.97
CA GLU A 58 34.62 22.84 15.87
C GLU A 58 35.96 23.32 15.31
N GLY A 59 35.96 24.37 14.48
CA GLY A 59 37.19 24.97 13.98
C GLY A 59 37.01 26.11 12.94
N SER A 60 36.76 27.31 13.47
CA SER A 60 37.23 28.65 13.03
C SER A 60 37.08 29.15 11.57
N ASP A 61 36.47 30.33 11.48
CA ASP A 61 36.47 31.33 10.40
C ASP A 61 37.83 31.57 9.70
N LYS A 62 37.78 31.83 8.37
CA LYS A 62 38.27 33.08 7.76
C LYS A 62 38.01 33.21 6.25
N SER A 63 37.74 34.46 5.88
CA SER A 63 37.89 35.15 4.59
C SER A 63 36.99 34.79 3.40
N MET A 64 36.10 35.75 3.11
CA MET A 64 35.50 35.98 1.81
C MET A 64 36.58 36.35 0.77
N GLU A 65 36.56 35.68 -0.37
CA GLU A 65 37.08 36.23 -1.62
C GLU A 65 36.27 35.67 -2.79
N GLU A 66 35.54 36.57 -3.43
CA GLU A 66 34.60 36.34 -4.52
C GLU A 66 35.36 35.96 -5.80
N LYS A 67 35.58 34.67 -6.00
CA LYS A 67 36.01 34.13 -7.30
C LYS A 67 34.78 33.70 -8.08
N GLN A 68 34.34 34.56 -9.00
CA GLN A 68 33.45 34.22 -10.12
C GLN A 68 34.05 33.05 -10.92
N LYS A 69 33.82 31.82 -10.46
CA LYS A 69 34.02 30.62 -11.25
C LYS A 69 32.88 30.58 -12.25
N LYS A 70 33.23 30.79 -13.53
CA LYS A 70 32.39 30.44 -14.68
C LYS A 70 31.67 29.14 -14.37
N THR A 71 30.34 29.20 -14.23
CA THR A 71 29.48 28.03 -14.30
C THR A 71 29.90 27.25 -15.54
N PRO A 72 30.26 25.97 -15.43
CA PRO A 72 30.40 25.16 -16.62
C PRO A 72 29.01 25.16 -17.24
N ASN A 73 28.89 25.71 -18.45
CA ASN A 73 27.73 25.45 -19.28
C ASN A 73 27.54 23.93 -19.27
N CYS A 74 26.44 23.48 -18.68
CA CYS A 74 25.92 22.15 -18.95
C CYS A 74 25.40 22.22 -20.38
N GLU A 75 26.33 22.16 -21.33
CA GLU A 75 26.01 21.72 -22.67
C GLU A 75 25.57 20.28 -22.51
N ILE A 76 24.25 20.06 -22.51
CA ILE A 76 23.67 18.75 -22.75
C ILE A 76 24.23 18.34 -24.10
N SER A 77 25.30 17.55 -24.09
CA SER A 77 25.86 16.96 -25.29
C SER A 77 24.73 16.20 -25.96
N GLN A 78 24.32 16.65 -27.14
CA GLN A 78 23.35 15.96 -28.01
C GLN A 78 23.90 14.62 -28.55
N SER A 79 24.87 14.02 -27.87
CA SER A 79 25.41 12.69 -28.12
C SER A 79 24.98 11.78 -26.98
N ASP A 80 23.72 11.34 -27.08
CA ASP A 80 23.18 10.03 -26.67
C ASP A 80 21.68 10.21 -26.55
N GLY A 81 21.04 10.36 -27.71
CA GLY A 81 19.60 10.26 -27.84
C GLY A 81 19.19 8.92 -27.27
N CYS A 82 18.65 8.93 -26.06
CA CYS A 82 17.98 7.77 -25.47
C CYS A 82 16.67 7.58 -26.25
N ASN A 83 16.79 7.05 -27.47
CA ASN A 83 15.68 6.50 -28.25
C ASN A 83 15.25 5.19 -27.56
N ILE A 84 14.85 5.28 -26.29
CA ILE A 84 14.12 4.20 -25.62
C ILE A 84 12.73 4.25 -26.23
N THR A 85 12.57 3.56 -27.35
CA THR A 85 11.26 3.34 -27.95
C THR A 85 10.53 2.27 -27.16
N TRP A 86 9.21 2.40 -27.09
CA TRP A 86 8.36 1.43 -26.42
C TRP A 86 8.50 0.04 -27.09
N ASN A 87 8.86 -0.98 -26.32
CA ASN A 87 8.76 -2.36 -26.75
C ASN A 87 7.29 -2.79 -26.70
N TRP A 88 6.63 -2.89 -27.86
CA TRP A 88 5.24 -3.30 -27.96
C TRP A 88 4.98 -4.76 -27.56
N ASN A 89 5.97 -5.64 -27.73
CA ASN A 89 5.87 -7.05 -27.37
C ASN A 89 6.61 -7.38 -26.06
N TRP A 90 6.47 -6.51 -25.06
CA TRP A 90 7.18 -6.63 -23.78
C TRP A 90 6.79 -7.86 -22.96
N ASP A 91 5.59 -8.42 -23.19
CA ASP A 91 5.05 -9.60 -22.50
C ASP A 91 5.12 -10.88 -23.36
N GLY A 92 5.63 -10.81 -24.59
CA GLY A 92 5.73 -11.95 -25.49
C GLY A 92 4.40 -12.51 -25.98
N ARG A 93 3.29 -11.77 -25.83
CA ARG A 93 1.95 -12.20 -26.23
C ARG A 93 1.58 -11.67 -27.62
N GLU A 94 0.69 -12.35 -28.31
CA GLU A 94 0.17 -11.83 -29.59
C GLU A 94 -0.93 -10.79 -29.33
N ASP A 95 -1.06 -9.83 -30.25
CA ASP A 95 -2.18 -8.90 -30.24
C ASP A 95 -3.49 -9.68 -30.32
N THR A 96 -4.39 -9.42 -29.37
CA THR A 96 -5.72 -10.02 -29.41
C THR A 96 -6.56 -9.26 -30.44
N LYS A 97 -7.31 -10.00 -31.27
CA LYS A 97 -8.25 -9.38 -32.24
C LYS A 97 -9.37 -8.61 -31.54
N VAL A 98 -9.71 -9.01 -30.31
CA VAL A 98 -10.72 -8.36 -29.48
C VAL A 98 -10.04 -7.34 -28.59
N LYS A 99 -10.53 -6.10 -28.60
CA LYS A 99 -9.98 -5.00 -27.79
C LYS A 99 -10.47 -5.11 -26.35
N VAL A 100 -9.81 -5.94 -25.55
CA VAL A 100 -10.05 -6.08 -24.12
C VAL A 100 -8.87 -5.54 -23.31
N ASN A 101 -9.18 -4.85 -22.21
CA ASN A 101 -8.21 -4.27 -21.31
C ASN A 101 -8.17 -5.04 -19.98
N ARG A 102 -7.01 -5.02 -19.31
CA ARG A 102 -6.86 -5.47 -17.93
C ARG A 102 -6.63 -4.30 -17.02
N PHE A 103 -7.39 -4.21 -15.93
CA PHE A 103 -7.25 -3.23 -14.87
C PHE A 103 -6.73 -3.93 -13.62
N LEU A 104 -5.49 -3.64 -13.24
CA LEU A 104 -4.82 -4.27 -12.11
C LEU A 104 -4.79 -3.28 -10.93
N TYR A 105 -5.50 -3.62 -9.87
CA TYR A 105 -5.58 -2.86 -8.63
C TYR A 105 -4.62 -3.48 -7.62
N LEU A 106 -3.37 -2.99 -7.62
CA LEU A 106 -2.36 -3.44 -6.68
C LEU A 106 -2.58 -2.75 -5.33
N VAL A 107 -2.75 -3.54 -4.28
CA VAL A 107 -2.98 -3.07 -2.92
C VAL A 107 -1.74 -3.37 -2.08
N ARG A 108 -1.12 -2.36 -1.46
CA ARG A 108 -0.09 -2.62 -0.45
C ARG A 108 -0.77 -3.12 0.82
N HIS A 109 -0.25 -4.19 1.42
CA HIS A 109 -0.74 -4.71 2.70
C HIS A 109 -0.86 -3.60 3.77
N GLY A 110 -1.72 -3.82 4.78
CA GLY A 110 -1.85 -2.93 5.93
C GLY A 110 -0.60 -2.90 6.83
N GLN A 111 -0.54 -1.93 7.73
CA GLN A 111 0.50 -1.80 8.74
C GLN A 111 0.55 -3.06 9.62
N TYR A 112 1.75 -3.50 9.97
CA TYR A 112 1.98 -4.75 10.67
C TYR A 112 3.03 -4.58 11.77
N TYR A 113 3.08 -5.52 12.71
CA TYR A 113 4.12 -5.52 13.75
C TYR A 113 5.46 -5.99 13.19
N GLY A 114 6.48 -5.15 13.29
CA GLY A 114 7.84 -5.47 12.82
C GLY A 114 8.64 -6.37 13.77
N ASN A 115 8.21 -6.53 15.03
CA ASN A 115 8.86 -7.34 16.05
C ASN A 115 7.85 -7.83 17.11
N GLY A 116 8.32 -8.70 18.02
CA GLY A 116 7.52 -9.17 19.15
C GLY A 116 6.64 -10.39 18.83
N PRO A 117 5.73 -10.76 19.74
CA PRO A 117 4.96 -12.02 19.63
C PRO A 117 3.97 -12.04 18.46
N TYR A 118 3.61 -10.88 17.91
CA TYR A 118 2.70 -10.73 16.77
C TYR A 118 3.44 -10.31 15.50
N GLU A 119 4.75 -10.55 15.41
CA GLU A 119 5.57 -10.18 14.25
C GLU A 119 4.90 -10.63 12.94
N LYS A 120 4.90 -9.75 11.93
CA LYS A 120 4.34 -9.96 10.58
C LYS A 120 2.81 -10.01 10.50
N HIS A 121 2.09 -10.00 11.63
CA HIS A 121 0.64 -9.84 11.65
C HIS A 121 0.25 -8.36 11.59
N LEU A 122 -0.94 -8.09 11.03
CA LEU A 122 -1.52 -6.75 11.02
C LEU A 122 -1.68 -6.21 12.44
N SER A 123 -1.40 -4.92 12.61
CA SER A 123 -1.77 -4.22 13.84
C SER A 123 -3.21 -3.72 13.78
N PRO A 124 -3.77 -3.16 14.88
CA PRO A 124 -5.05 -2.48 14.84
C PRO A 124 -5.16 -1.41 13.73
N LEU A 125 -4.07 -0.67 13.47
CA LEU A 125 -4.03 0.29 12.36
C LEU A 125 -4.09 -0.43 11.00
N GLY A 126 -3.37 -1.54 10.84
CA GLY A 126 -3.42 -2.35 9.62
C GLY A 126 -4.80 -2.89 9.31
N HIS A 127 -5.54 -3.34 10.33
CA HIS A 127 -6.93 -3.76 10.19
C HIS A 127 -7.85 -2.61 9.73
N ILE A 128 -7.65 -1.39 10.28
CA ILE A 128 -8.40 -0.20 9.86
C ILE A 128 -8.09 0.14 8.39
N GLN A 129 -6.82 0.16 8.01
CA GLN A 129 -6.38 0.43 6.64
C GLN A 129 -6.99 -0.59 5.65
N ALA A 130 -6.86 -1.89 5.91
CA ALA A 130 -7.41 -2.95 5.07
C ALA A 130 -8.94 -2.83 4.92
N THR A 131 -9.63 -2.52 6.01
CA THR A 131 -11.09 -2.28 6.00
C THR A 131 -11.46 -1.07 5.13
N LYS A 132 -10.67 0.00 5.17
CA LYS A 132 -10.92 1.19 4.33
C LYS A 132 -10.60 0.96 2.86
N VAL A 133 -9.57 0.17 2.55
CA VAL A 133 -9.33 -0.32 1.18
C VAL A 133 -10.55 -1.08 0.68
N ALA A 134 -11.06 -2.04 1.47
CA ALA A 134 -12.22 -2.85 1.10
C ALA A 134 -13.46 -1.99 0.80
N LYS A 135 -13.75 -1.01 1.68
CA LYS A 135 -14.83 -0.04 1.48
C LYS A 135 -14.62 0.81 0.23
N LYS A 136 -13.38 1.23 -0.05
CA LYS A 136 -13.03 2.01 -1.23
C LYS A 136 -13.25 1.22 -2.51
N LEU A 137 -12.75 -0.02 -2.58
CA LEU A 137 -12.94 -0.93 -3.71
C LEU A 137 -14.45 -1.16 -3.97
N LYS A 138 -15.22 -1.43 -2.91
CA LYS A 138 -16.68 -1.60 -3.01
C LYS A 138 -17.38 -0.33 -3.50
N SER A 139 -16.93 0.86 -3.07
CA SER A 139 -17.54 2.14 -3.46
C SER A 139 -17.42 2.48 -4.95
N TRP A 140 -16.46 1.89 -5.65
CA TRP A 140 -16.32 2.09 -7.09
C TRP A 140 -17.39 1.35 -7.92
N ASN A 141 -18.14 0.43 -7.31
CA ASN A 141 -19.18 -0.35 -7.97
C ASN A 141 -18.65 -1.06 -9.24
N ILE A 142 -17.44 -1.61 -9.14
CA ILE A 142 -16.75 -2.35 -10.19
C ILE A 142 -16.90 -3.85 -9.92
N THR A 143 -17.23 -4.61 -10.95
CA THR A 143 -17.19 -6.08 -10.89
C THR A 143 -15.75 -6.54 -11.05
N PHE A 144 -15.12 -6.90 -9.94
CA PHE A 144 -13.84 -7.60 -9.94
C PHE A 144 -14.00 -9.01 -10.49
N THR A 145 -13.01 -9.47 -11.25
CA THR A 145 -13.02 -10.77 -11.95
C THR A 145 -11.97 -11.75 -11.42
N ARG A 146 -11.02 -11.25 -10.61
CA ARG A 146 -9.95 -12.06 -10.03
C ARG A 146 -9.40 -11.38 -8.78
N PHE A 147 -8.99 -12.19 -7.81
CA PHE A 147 -8.42 -11.72 -6.57
C PHE A 147 -7.19 -12.57 -6.22
N ILE A 148 -6.01 -11.95 -6.23
CA ILE A 148 -4.73 -12.60 -5.92
C ILE A 148 -4.10 -11.93 -4.68
N SER A 149 -3.39 -12.70 -3.87
CA SER A 149 -2.60 -12.18 -2.75
C SER A 149 -1.25 -12.88 -2.61
N SER A 150 -0.26 -12.14 -2.09
CA SER A 150 0.92 -12.74 -1.50
C SER A 150 0.55 -13.64 -0.31
N THR A 151 1.29 -14.73 -0.13
CA THR A 151 1.22 -15.62 1.03
C THR A 151 1.89 -15.07 2.30
N SER A 152 2.51 -13.88 2.24
CA SER A 152 3.02 -13.24 3.47
C SER A 152 1.87 -12.93 4.41
N ILE A 153 2.01 -13.22 5.70
CA ILE A 153 0.94 -13.10 6.72
C ILE A 153 0.18 -11.77 6.62
N ARG A 154 0.87 -10.62 6.77
CA ARG A 154 0.29 -9.27 6.58
C ARG A 154 -0.51 -9.06 5.29
N ALA A 155 -0.07 -9.66 4.17
CA ALA A 155 -0.75 -9.54 2.89
C ALA A 155 -1.99 -10.45 2.84
N ALA A 156 -1.86 -11.69 3.33
CA ALA A 156 -2.98 -12.62 3.43
C ALA A 156 -4.09 -12.09 4.35
N GLU A 157 -3.75 -11.59 5.54
CA GLU A 157 -4.72 -10.98 6.45
C GLU A 157 -5.39 -9.74 5.84
N THR A 158 -4.63 -8.92 5.08
CA THR A 158 -5.21 -7.79 4.34
C THR A 158 -6.21 -8.28 3.29
N ALA A 159 -5.86 -9.33 2.55
CA ALA A 159 -6.72 -9.92 1.53
C ALA A 159 -7.99 -10.55 2.14
N ASP A 160 -7.86 -11.25 3.26
CA ASP A 160 -9.00 -11.84 3.97
C ASP A 160 -10.00 -10.78 4.45
N ILE A 161 -9.52 -9.63 4.93
CA ILE A 161 -10.38 -8.50 5.29
C ILE A 161 -11.08 -7.92 4.06
N ILE A 162 -10.37 -7.74 2.94
CA ILE A 162 -10.95 -7.24 1.69
C ILE A 162 -11.99 -8.22 1.12
N HIS A 163 -11.72 -9.52 1.22
CA HIS A 163 -12.59 -10.60 0.72
C HIS A 163 -13.98 -10.58 1.35
N GLN A 164 -14.10 -10.19 2.63
CA GLN A 164 -15.39 -9.99 3.33
C GLN A 164 -16.29 -8.90 2.72
N PHE A 165 -15.78 -8.11 1.77
CA PHE A 165 -16.55 -7.09 1.06
C PHE A 165 -16.79 -7.45 -0.41
N ILE A 166 -16.15 -8.51 -0.91
CA ILE A 166 -16.12 -8.94 -2.32
C ILE A 166 -16.40 -10.46 -2.34
N ASP A 167 -17.56 -10.84 -1.82
CA ASP A 167 -17.89 -12.19 -1.35
C ASP A 167 -18.00 -13.29 -2.44
N TYR A 168 -17.74 -12.96 -3.71
CA TYR A 168 -17.96 -13.89 -4.83
C TYR A 168 -16.67 -14.37 -5.51
N LEU A 169 -15.49 -13.94 -5.05
CA LEU A 169 -14.21 -14.31 -5.65
C LEU A 169 -13.35 -15.11 -4.67
N ASN A 170 -12.90 -16.30 -5.08
CA ASN A 170 -11.84 -16.99 -4.33
C ASN A 170 -10.53 -16.20 -4.40
N VAL A 171 -9.81 -16.16 -3.27
CA VAL A 171 -8.48 -15.54 -3.20
C VAL A 171 -7.42 -16.55 -3.64
N GLU A 172 -6.68 -16.21 -4.70
CA GLU A 172 -5.52 -16.97 -5.17
C GLU A 172 -4.26 -16.54 -4.42
N TYR A 173 -3.66 -17.45 -3.66
CA TYR A 173 -2.44 -17.16 -2.89
C TYR A 173 -1.17 -17.58 -3.64
N SER A 174 -0.13 -16.73 -3.64
CA SER A 174 1.14 -17.03 -4.31
C SER A 174 2.39 -16.58 -3.55
N ASP A 175 3.35 -17.49 -3.39
CA ASP A 175 4.69 -17.21 -2.85
C ASP A 175 5.53 -16.32 -3.78
N GLN A 176 5.26 -16.32 -5.09
CA GLN A 176 5.98 -15.49 -6.06
C GLN A 176 5.81 -14.00 -5.76
N LEU A 177 4.68 -13.62 -5.15
CA LEU A 177 4.33 -12.25 -4.79
C LEU A 177 4.86 -11.81 -3.42
N LYS A 178 5.71 -12.60 -2.74
CA LYS A 178 6.38 -12.14 -1.51
C LYS A 178 7.25 -10.90 -1.77
N GLU A 179 7.44 -10.08 -0.73
CA GLU A 179 8.34 -8.93 -0.83
C GLU A 179 9.74 -9.36 -1.27
N GLY A 180 10.47 -8.48 -1.94
CA GLY A 180 11.82 -8.76 -2.37
C GLY A 180 12.56 -7.53 -2.89
N TRP A 181 13.83 -7.71 -3.26
CA TRP A 181 14.67 -6.64 -3.81
C TRP A 181 14.78 -6.79 -5.33
N PRO A 182 14.18 -5.88 -6.13
CA PRO A 182 14.06 -6.05 -7.57
C PRO A 182 15.34 -5.74 -8.36
N ALA A 183 16.23 -4.93 -7.82
CA ALA A 183 17.54 -4.58 -8.39
C ALA A 183 18.39 -3.83 -7.36
N TYR A 184 19.69 -3.70 -7.62
CA TYR A 184 20.51 -2.74 -6.89
C TYR A 184 19.96 -1.30 -7.11
N PRO A 185 19.69 -0.53 -6.05
CA PRO A 185 19.01 0.75 -6.18
C PRO A 185 19.92 1.90 -6.64
N GLU A 186 19.32 2.87 -7.32
CA GLU A 186 19.95 4.13 -7.73
C GLU A 186 19.07 5.35 -7.41
N PRO A 187 19.46 6.23 -6.47
CA PRO A 187 20.70 6.17 -5.69
C PRO A 187 20.64 5.06 -4.64
N ALA A 188 21.79 4.44 -4.38
CA ALA A 188 21.96 3.59 -3.21
C ALA A 188 22.35 4.45 -2.01
N SER A 189 21.69 4.25 -0.88
CA SER A 189 22.12 4.86 0.38
C SER A 189 23.51 4.31 0.78
N PRO A 190 24.50 5.17 1.09
CA PRO A 190 25.83 4.72 1.48
C PRO A 190 25.79 3.75 2.66
N GLY A 191 26.46 2.61 2.53
CA GLY A 191 26.59 1.61 3.60
C GLY A 191 25.39 0.69 3.82
N LEU A 192 24.25 0.91 3.14
CA LEU A 192 23.05 0.07 3.30
C LEU A 192 22.91 -1.02 2.24
N TRP A 193 23.64 -0.93 1.12
CA TRP A 193 23.46 -1.81 -0.03
C TRP A 193 24.76 -2.45 -0.46
N ASN A 194 24.72 -3.76 -0.68
CA ASN A 194 25.80 -4.53 -1.26
C ASN A 194 25.35 -5.10 -2.60
N LYS A 195 25.96 -4.66 -3.71
CA LYS A 195 25.64 -5.16 -5.06
C LYS A 195 25.85 -6.67 -5.26
N ASN A 196 26.67 -7.29 -4.41
CA ASN A 196 27.00 -8.72 -4.47
C ASN A 196 26.15 -9.54 -3.48
N ASP A 197 25.10 -8.95 -2.88
CA ASP A 197 24.23 -9.68 -1.97
C ASP A 197 23.47 -10.80 -2.71
N GLN A 198 23.54 -12.02 -2.17
CA GLN A 198 22.91 -13.20 -2.75
C GLN A 198 21.38 -13.09 -2.79
N ILE A 199 20.78 -12.20 -1.99
CA ILE A 199 19.33 -11.94 -2.02
C ILE A 199 18.85 -11.53 -3.42
N PHE A 200 19.66 -10.79 -4.19
CA PHE A 200 19.32 -10.41 -5.56
C PHE A 200 19.22 -11.63 -6.49
N ALA A 201 20.06 -12.65 -6.28
CA ALA A 201 20.03 -13.87 -7.09
C ALA A 201 18.72 -14.66 -6.90
N ASN A 202 18.08 -14.52 -5.73
CA ASN A 202 16.80 -15.17 -5.43
C ASN A 202 15.59 -14.31 -5.82
N ASP A 203 15.63 -13.02 -5.48
CA ASP A 203 14.48 -12.13 -5.61
C ASP A 203 14.28 -11.64 -7.04
N VAL A 204 15.36 -11.34 -7.78
CA VAL A 204 15.24 -10.77 -9.13
C VAL A 204 14.53 -11.74 -10.10
N PRO A 205 14.91 -13.03 -10.20
CA PRO A 205 14.20 -13.97 -11.05
C PRO A 205 12.76 -14.19 -10.59
N ARG A 206 12.53 -14.34 -9.27
CA ARG A 206 11.19 -14.57 -8.71
C ARG A 206 10.23 -13.42 -9.01
N LEU A 207 10.68 -12.18 -8.86
CA LEU A 207 9.87 -11.00 -9.15
C LEU A 207 9.61 -10.86 -10.65
N LYS A 208 10.60 -11.19 -11.49
CA LYS A 208 10.40 -11.29 -12.95
C LYS A 208 9.33 -12.31 -13.30
N ASP A 209 9.41 -13.52 -12.77
CA ASP A 209 8.43 -14.57 -13.03
C ASP A 209 7.04 -14.19 -12.53
N ALA A 210 6.94 -13.49 -11.39
CA ALA A 210 5.69 -12.95 -10.90
C ALA A 210 5.12 -11.89 -11.86
N PHE A 211 5.95 -10.97 -12.35
CA PHE A 211 5.52 -9.96 -13.32
C PHE A 211 5.00 -10.62 -14.60
N ASP A 212 5.76 -11.52 -15.19
CA ASP A 212 5.38 -12.20 -16.44
C ASP A 212 4.07 -13.00 -16.28
N LYS A 213 3.83 -13.54 -15.09
CA LYS A 213 2.61 -14.31 -14.76
C LYS A 213 1.38 -13.45 -14.46
N TYR A 214 1.52 -12.30 -13.81
CA TYR A 214 0.37 -11.52 -13.31
C TYR A 214 0.14 -10.22 -14.09
N ILE A 215 1.17 -9.65 -14.72
CA ILE A 215 1.16 -8.35 -15.37
C ILE A 215 1.53 -8.55 -16.85
N HIS A 216 0.51 -8.72 -17.68
CA HIS A 216 0.62 -9.01 -19.11
C HIS A 216 -0.69 -8.64 -19.81
N ARG A 217 -0.76 -8.64 -21.14
CA ARG A 217 -2.02 -8.49 -21.89
C ARG A 217 -3.00 -9.62 -21.61
N ALA A 218 -4.29 -9.41 -21.88
CA ALA A 218 -5.29 -10.48 -21.75
C ALA A 218 -4.90 -11.75 -22.52
N ASP A 219 -5.16 -12.91 -21.93
CA ASP A 219 -5.01 -14.20 -22.62
C ASP A 219 -5.93 -14.28 -23.85
N SER A 220 -5.52 -15.06 -24.85
CA SER A 220 -6.34 -15.31 -26.04
C SER A 220 -7.67 -15.95 -25.64
N GLY A 221 -8.76 -15.45 -26.24
CA GLY A 221 -10.13 -15.92 -25.97
C GLY A 221 -10.89 -15.13 -24.91
N ARG A 222 -10.29 -14.13 -24.26
CA ARG A 222 -11.06 -13.23 -23.38
C ARG A 222 -11.89 -12.23 -24.19
N GLU A 223 -13.17 -12.10 -23.85
CA GLU A 223 -14.13 -11.28 -24.61
C GLU A 223 -14.48 -9.94 -23.93
N THR A 224 -14.16 -9.79 -22.64
CA THR A 224 -14.47 -8.60 -21.84
C THR A 224 -13.29 -8.14 -20.99
N ASP A 225 -13.30 -6.86 -20.61
CA ASP A 225 -12.31 -6.27 -19.72
C ASP A 225 -12.26 -6.99 -18.35
N SER A 226 -11.07 -7.09 -17.76
CA SER A 226 -10.90 -7.67 -16.43
C SER A 226 -10.54 -6.60 -15.39
N ASN A 227 -11.07 -6.75 -14.18
CA ASN A 227 -10.72 -5.94 -13.01
C ASN A 227 -10.15 -6.87 -11.94
N GLU A 228 -8.87 -6.74 -11.64
CA GLU A 228 -8.12 -7.73 -10.86
C GLU A 228 -7.50 -7.08 -9.63
N ILE A 229 -7.80 -7.60 -8.44
CA ILE A 229 -7.20 -7.14 -7.19
C ILE A 229 -5.95 -7.98 -6.93
N ILE A 230 -4.83 -7.32 -6.60
CA ILE A 230 -3.57 -7.99 -6.28
C ILE A 230 -3.01 -7.40 -4.97
N VAL A 231 -3.12 -8.13 -3.87
CA VAL A 231 -2.60 -7.69 -2.55
C VAL A 231 -1.13 -8.10 -2.40
N VAL A 232 -0.25 -7.11 -2.31
CA VAL A 232 1.21 -7.25 -2.41
C VAL A 232 1.93 -6.27 -1.46
N HIS A 233 3.18 -5.93 -1.79
CA HIS A 233 4.10 -5.17 -0.95
C HIS A 233 4.65 -3.95 -1.68
N GLY A 234 5.41 -3.11 -0.97
CA GLY A 234 5.90 -1.84 -1.50
C GLY A 234 6.84 -2.04 -2.67
N ASN A 235 7.87 -2.89 -2.53
CA ASN A 235 8.88 -3.03 -3.58
C ASN A 235 8.30 -3.76 -4.80
N VAL A 236 7.39 -4.71 -4.58
CA VAL A 236 6.65 -5.39 -5.65
C VAL A 236 5.84 -4.39 -6.48
N ILE A 237 5.15 -3.43 -5.84
CA ILE A 237 4.40 -2.37 -6.54
C ILE A 237 5.34 -1.47 -7.32
N SER A 238 6.41 -0.98 -6.70
CA SER A 238 7.37 -0.10 -7.37
C SER A 238 8.05 -0.79 -8.56
N TYR A 239 8.37 -2.08 -8.42
CA TYR A 239 8.87 -2.92 -9.49
C TYR A 239 7.85 -3.06 -10.62
N ALA A 240 6.60 -3.39 -10.31
CA ALA A 240 5.52 -3.51 -11.27
C ALA A 240 5.34 -2.23 -12.08
N VAL A 241 5.25 -1.07 -11.40
CA VAL A 241 5.12 0.24 -12.06
C VAL A 241 6.28 0.53 -12.99
N LEU A 242 7.53 0.39 -12.52
CA LEU A 242 8.70 0.69 -13.34
C LEU A 242 8.81 -0.24 -14.54
N ARG A 243 8.59 -1.53 -14.34
CA ARG A 243 8.67 -2.51 -15.42
C ARG A 243 7.55 -2.34 -16.44
N SER A 244 6.34 -2.07 -15.99
CA SER A 244 5.19 -1.73 -16.85
C SER A 244 5.43 -0.47 -17.67
N LEU A 245 6.14 0.53 -17.14
CA LEU A 245 6.50 1.75 -17.87
C LEU A 245 7.79 1.62 -18.69
N GLN A 246 8.44 0.45 -18.67
CA GLN A 246 9.75 0.23 -19.30
C GLN A 246 10.84 1.21 -18.82
N VAL A 247 10.75 1.62 -17.55
CA VAL A 247 11.70 2.49 -16.86
C VAL A 247 12.75 1.63 -16.15
N PRO A 248 14.01 2.09 -16.04
CA PRO A 248 15.05 1.36 -15.32
C PRO A 248 14.63 0.94 -13.90
N ILE A 249 14.69 -0.37 -13.66
CA ILE A 249 14.23 -0.97 -12.40
C ILE A 249 15.07 -0.51 -11.21
N SER A 250 16.33 -0.09 -11.41
CA SER A 250 17.19 0.47 -10.35
C SER A 250 16.54 1.67 -9.63
N ARG A 251 15.50 2.29 -10.19
CA ARG A 251 14.80 3.43 -9.60
C ARG A 251 13.69 3.06 -8.60
N TRP A 252 13.55 1.78 -8.25
CA TRP A 252 12.44 1.27 -7.44
C TRP A 252 12.29 1.93 -6.06
N LEU A 253 13.38 2.32 -5.40
CA LEU A 253 13.33 3.06 -4.12
C LEU A 253 12.81 4.50 -4.24
N ARG A 254 12.64 5.03 -5.45
CA ARG A 254 12.11 6.38 -5.68
C ARG A 254 10.58 6.42 -5.72
N ILE A 255 9.94 5.26 -5.73
CA ILE A 255 8.49 5.12 -5.64
C ILE A 255 8.20 4.53 -4.27
N ALA A 256 7.72 5.36 -3.36
CA ALA A 256 7.26 4.95 -2.04
C ALA A 256 5.73 4.99 -2.01
N VAL A 257 5.11 3.86 -1.68
CA VAL A 257 3.65 3.72 -1.57
C VAL A 257 3.31 3.37 -0.12
N LEU A 258 2.35 4.04 0.49
CA LEU A 258 1.98 3.84 1.91
C LEU A 258 1.24 2.51 2.12
N GLN A 259 1.24 1.97 3.34
CA GLN A 259 0.44 0.77 3.64
C GLN A 259 -1.06 1.05 3.43
N GLY A 260 -1.80 0.07 2.91
CA GLY A 260 -3.19 0.25 2.52
C GLY A 260 -3.40 1.15 1.30
N SER A 261 -2.35 1.50 0.56
CA SER A 261 -2.51 2.25 -0.69
C SER A 261 -2.96 1.37 -1.86
N ILE A 262 -3.61 1.99 -2.85
CA ILE A 262 -4.04 1.34 -4.09
C ILE A 262 -3.29 1.95 -5.28
N THR A 263 -2.77 1.10 -6.16
CA THR A 263 -2.14 1.49 -7.43
C THR A 263 -2.91 0.85 -8.57
N LEU A 264 -3.25 1.62 -9.61
CA LEU A 264 -4.00 1.11 -10.77
C LEU A 264 -3.14 1.14 -12.03
N ILE A 265 -2.92 -0.04 -12.59
CA ILE A 265 -2.27 -0.26 -13.89
C ILE A 265 -3.34 -0.71 -14.89
N GLN A 266 -3.44 -0.02 -16.02
CA GLN A 266 -4.29 -0.43 -17.14
C GLN A 266 -3.40 -0.95 -18.27
N ILE A 267 -3.66 -2.18 -18.71
CA ILE A 267 -2.98 -2.81 -19.84
C ILE A 267 -3.97 -2.94 -20.99
N TYR A 268 -3.63 -2.36 -22.13
CA TYR A 268 -4.44 -2.39 -23.34
C TYR A 268 -4.14 -3.64 -24.18
N SER A 269 -5.08 -4.03 -25.04
CA SER A 269 -4.96 -5.21 -25.92
C SER A 269 -3.76 -5.17 -26.88
N ASP A 270 -3.33 -3.96 -27.27
CA ASP A 270 -2.19 -3.72 -28.17
C ASP A 270 -0.84 -3.69 -27.44
N GLY A 271 -0.85 -3.85 -26.11
CA GLY A 271 0.36 -3.88 -25.30
C GLY A 271 0.73 -2.52 -24.75
N LYS A 272 -0.01 -1.43 -25.05
CA LYS A 272 0.17 -0.17 -24.33
C LYS A 272 -0.14 -0.37 -22.85
N VAL A 273 0.55 0.37 -21.97
CA VAL A 273 0.27 0.41 -20.53
C VAL A 273 0.11 1.84 -20.04
N ASP A 274 -0.95 2.12 -19.28
CA ASP A 274 -1.15 3.37 -18.57
C ASP A 274 -1.15 3.12 -17.06
N ILE A 275 -0.41 3.94 -16.31
CA ILE A 275 -0.52 3.98 -14.85
C ILE A 275 -1.55 5.06 -14.51
N ARG A 276 -2.70 4.66 -13.97
CA ARG A 276 -3.81 5.58 -13.69
C ARG A 276 -3.59 6.38 -12.41
N PHE A 277 -3.06 5.73 -11.38
CA PHE A 277 -2.60 6.35 -10.14
C PHE A 277 -1.65 5.38 -9.41
N VAL A 278 -0.75 5.94 -8.60
CA VAL A 278 0.23 5.19 -7.82
C VAL A 278 0.09 5.56 -6.35
N GLY A 279 -0.02 4.56 -5.49
CA GLY A 279 -0.02 4.75 -4.04
C GLY A 279 -1.17 5.60 -3.50
N ASP A 280 -2.36 5.55 -4.12
CA ASP A 280 -3.53 6.32 -3.67
C ASP A 280 -3.97 5.90 -2.27
N VAL A 281 -4.00 6.88 -1.37
CA VAL A 281 -4.46 6.78 0.02
C VAL A 281 -5.57 7.77 0.33
N GLY A 282 -6.24 8.35 -0.68
CA GLY A 282 -7.31 9.33 -0.46
C GLY A 282 -8.51 8.80 0.34
N HIS A 283 -8.59 7.48 0.53
CA HIS A 283 -9.57 6.82 1.38
C HIS A 283 -9.14 6.70 2.86
N LEU A 284 -7.89 7.02 3.18
CA LEU A 284 -7.31 7.03 4.53
C LEU A 284 -7.23 8.46 5.06
N ALA A 285 -7.51 8.62 6.36
CA ALA A 285 -7.26 9.87 7.05
C ALA A 285 -5.75 10.03 7.34
N LYS A 286 -5.29 11.27 7.52
CA LYS A 286 -3.85 11.55 7.71
C LYS A 286 -3.22 10.76 8.86
N GLN A 287 -3.93 10.59 9.96
CA GLN A 287 -3.47 9.82 11.12
C GLN A 287 -3.37 8.30 10.88
N GLU A 288 -3.93 7.81 9.77
CA GLU A 288 -3.88 6.41 9.38
C GLU A 288 -2.79 6.16 8.33
N TRP A 289 -2.01 7.18 7.95
CA TRP A 289 -0.91 7.02 7.02
C TRP A 289 0.28 6.35 7.71
N SER A 290 0.85 5.35 7.06
CA SER A 290 2.08 4.69 7.52
C SER A 290 2.95 4.25 6.34
N GLY A 291 4.28 4.29 6.56
CA GLY A 291 5.33 4.01 5.57
C GLY A 291 5.93 2.63 5.69
#